data_AF-A0A820G428-F1
#
_entry.id   AF-A0A820G428-F1
#
_cell.length_a   1.000
_cell.length_b   1.000
_cell.length_c   1.000
_cell.angle_alpha   90.00
_cell.angle_beta   90.00
_cell.angle_gamma   90.00
#
_symmetry.space_group_name_H-M   'P 1'
#
loop_
_entity.id
_entity.type
_entity.pdbx_description
1 polymer ?
#
loop_
_entity_poly.entity_id
_entity_poly.type
_entity_poly.pdbx_seq_one_letter_code
_entity_poly.pdbx_strand_id
1 'polypeptide(L)'
;ILQCWDHWLSSIDCMFEKALLVNITNSLEQLSYIINGDIQTIPTPFLNIELCLTTNETTSGSLKYTLTFRPSLEELTENLNAISQINLTESIQHFTRLCDLFSYYSFQREPYYVVINNNSMKQKLQNKISLGIEDCLLEIQKYIENNWFRFRQLWEVDKESFITVYESENTDLQGLEADIAR
;
A
#
# COMPACT_ATOMS: atom_id res chain seq x y z
N ILE A 1 31.78 -40.06 -15.13
CA ILE A 1 31.13 -39.06 -16.00
C ILE A 1 29.76 -38.68 -15.45
N LEU A 2 28.81 -39.62 -15.30
CA LEU A 2 27.47 -39.35 -14.75
C LEU A 2 27.51 -38.74 -13.33
N GLN A 3 28.31 -39.28 -12.41
CA GLN A 3 28.46 -38.71 -11.06
C GLN A 3 29.02 -37.27 -11.04
N CYS A 4 29.90 -36.92 -11.98
CA CYS A 4 30.44 -35.57 -12.09
C CYS A 4 29.40 -34.59 -12.64
N TRP A 5 28.55 -35.06 -13.56
CA TRP A 5 27.41 -34.31 -14.08
C TRP A 5 26.39 -34.03 -12.98
N ASP A 6 26.02 -35.03 -12.19
CA ASP A 6 25.04 -34.88 -11.11
C ASP A 6 25.53 -33.90 -10.02
N HIS A 7 26.81 -33.97 -9.66
CA HIS A 7 27.41 -33.05 -8.70
C HIS A 7 27.45 -31.60 -9.24
N TRP A 8 27.83 -31.44 -10.51
CA TRP A 8 27.83 -30.13 -11.16
C TRP A 8 26.42 -29.55 -11.26
N LEU A 9 25.44 -30.37 -11.68
CA LEU A 9 24.03 -29.96 -11.80
C LEU A 9 23.45 -29.54 -10.46
N SER A 10 23.72 -30.28 -9.39
CA SER A 10 23.31 -29.93 -8.02
C SER A 10 23.93 -28.61 -7.53
N SER A 11 25.17 -28.34 -7.94
CA SER A 11 25.86 -27.08 -7.61
C SER A 11 25.22 -25.89 -8.34
N ILE A 12 24.89 -26.06 -9.63
CA ILE A 12 24.21 -25.02 -10.42
C ILE A 12 22.77 -24.79 -9.92
N ASP A 13 22.03 -25.85 -9.60
CA ASP A 13 20.68 -25.76 -9.01
C ASP A 13 20.70 -24.97 -7.69
N CYS A 14 21.70 -25.21 -6.83
CA CYS A 14 21.89 -24.45 -5.60
C CYS A 14 22.28 -22.99 -5.87
N MET A 15 23.12 -22.71 -6.88
CA MET A 15 23.46 -21.34 -7.27
C MET A 15 22.24 -20.58 -7.80
N PHE A 16 21.40 -21.24 -8.60
CA PHE A 16 20.18 -20.65 -9.13
C PHE A 16 19.17 -20.35 -8.02
N GLU A 17 18.97 -21.27 -7.08
CA GLU A 17 18.15 -21.03 -5.88
C GLU A 17 18.61 -19.79 -5.10
N LYS A 18 19.92 -19.68 -4.84
CA LYS A 18 20.49 -18.53 -4.13
C LYS A 18 20.31 -17.23 -4.92
N ALA A 19 20.49 -17.27 -6.23
CA ALA A 19 20.31 -16.09 -7.09
C ALA A 19 18.85 -15.60 -7.06
N LEU A 20 17.88 -16.51 -7.14
CA LEU A 20 16.46 -16.18 -7.02
C LEU A 20 16.12 -15.59 -5.65
N LEU A 21 16.66 -16.18 -4.58
CA LEU A 21 16.47 -15.67 -3.23
C LEU A 21 17.01 -14.24 -3.11
N VAL A 22 18.26 -14.00 -3.52
CA VAL A 22 18.89 -12.67 -3.48
C VAL A 22 18.10 -11.66 -4.31
N ASN A 23 17.58 -12.05 -5.49
CA ASN A 23 16.76 -11.18 -6.31
C ASN A 23 15.50 -10.69 -5.58
N ILE A 24 14.74 -11.61 -4.96
CA ILE A 24 13.56 -11.24 -4.17
C ILE A 24 13.94 -10.40 -2.96
N THR A 25 14.97 -10.83 -2.21
CA THR A 25 15.41 -10.09 -1.01
C THR A 25 15.79 -8.66 -1.37
N ASN A 26 16.58 -8.45 -2.43
CA ASN A 26 16.94 -7.11 -2.89
C ASN A 26 15.71 -6.30 -3.32
N SER A 27 14.76 -6.91 -4.03
CA SER A 27 13.52 -6.24 -4.44
C SER A 27 12.69 -5.79 -3.23
N LEU A 28 12.58 -6.64 -2.20
CA LEU A 28 11.90 -6.31 -0.95
C LEU A 28 12.66 -5.27 -0.14
N GLU A 29 13.99 -5.29 -0.12
CA GLU A 29 14.81 -4.26 0.53
C GLU A 29 14.60 -2.89 -0.11
N GLN A 30 14.55 -2.82 -1.44
CA GLN A 30 14.25 -1.58 -2.15
C GLN A 30 12.83 -1.07 -1.85
N LEU A 31 11.83 -1.95 -1.84
CA LEU A 31 10.47 -1.58 -1.43
C LEU A 31 10.41 -1.09 0.02
N SER A 32 11.10 -1.79 0.92
CA SER A 32 11.21 -1.39 2.33
C SER A 32 11.88 -0.04 2.49
N TYR A 33 12.91 0.25 1.69
CA TYR A 33 13.60 1.54 1.66
C TYR A 33 12.69 2.66 1.14
N ILE A 34 11.92 2.42 0.07
CA ILE A 34 11.00 3.42 -0.49
C ILE A 34 9.88 3.78 0.49
N ILE A 35 9.35 2.79 1.23
CA ILE A 35 8.24 2.99 2.17
C ILE A 35 8.72 3.63 3.47
N ASN A 36 9.78 3.10 4.07
CA ASN A 36 10.25 3.57 5.37
C ASN A 36 11.19 4.79 5.27
N GLY A 37 11.73 5.04 4.08
CA GLY A 37 12.76 6.04 3.85
C GLY A 37 14.10 5.71 4.50
N ASP A 38 15.01 6.67 4.40
CA ASP A 38 16.25 6.76 5.16
C ASP A 38 16.28 8.12 5.86
N ILE A 39 16.92 8.18 7.03
CA ILE A 39 16.97 9.35 7.91
C ILE A 39 17.68 10.52 7.22
N GLN A 40 18.49 10.25 6.18
CA GLN A 40 19.37 11.24 5.55
C GLN A 40 18.84 11.82 4.22
N THR A 41 17.95 11.13 3.53
CA THR A 41 17.50 11.53 2.19
C THR A 41 16.07 12.03 2.21
N ILE A 42 15.82 13.13 1.49
CA ILE A 42 14.46 13.65 1.28
C ILE A 42 13.63 12.53 0.61
N PRO A 43 12.45 12.18 1.14
CA PRO A 43 11.65 11.08 0.61
C PRO A 43 11.23 11.39 -0.84
N THR A 44 11.53 10.47 -1.75
CA THR A 44 11.07 10.56 -3.13
C THR A 44 9.60 10.15 -3.20
N PRO A 45 8.69 11.01 -3.67
CA PRO A 45 7.28 10.66 -3.77
C PRO A 45 7.11 9.56 -4.81
N PHE A 46 6.71 8.37 -4.38
CA PHE A 46 6.45 7.23 -5.27
C PHE A 46 4.94 7.02 -5.53
N LEU A 47 4.08 7.62 -4.71
CA LEU A 47 2.65 7.41 -4.75
C LEU A 47 1.89 8.71 -4.52
N ASN A 48 0.84 8.90 -5.31
CA ASN A 48 -0.04 10.07 -5.24
C ASN A 48 -1.40 9.65 -4.68
N ILE A 49 -1.85 10.31 -3.62
CA ILE A 49 -3.18 10.10 -3.04
C ILE A 49 -3.93 11.41 -3.12
N GLU A 50 -5.08 11.39 -3.76
CA GLU A 50 -5.97 12.54 -3.86
C GLU A 50 -6.96 12.51 -2.70
N LEU A 51 -7.12 13.65 -2.02
CA LEU A 51 -8.17 13.84 -1.02
C LEU A 51 -9.37 14.51 -1.68
N CYS A 52 -10.49 13.80 -1.76
CA CYS A 52 -11.71 14.25 -2.40
C CYS A 52 -12.82 14.46 -1.37
N LEU A 53 -13.57 15.56 -1.51
CA LEU A 53 -14.85 15.74 -0.84
C LEU A 53 -15.95 15.11 -1.71
N THR A 54 -16.49 13.99 -1.28
CA THR A 54 -17.62 13.30 -1.93
C THR A 54 -18.93 13.72 -1.29
N THR A 55 -19.96 13.88 -2.13
CA THR A 55 -21.33 14.15 -1.71
C THR A 55 -22.12 12.86 -1.64
N ASN A 56 -22.63 12.52 -0.46
CA ASN A 56 -23.57 11.42 -0.30
C ASN A 56 -24.95 11.98 0.02
N GLU A 57 -25.93 11.65 -0.83
CA GLU A 57 -27.33 11.97 -0.56
C GLU A 57 -27.82 11.13 0.62
N THR A 58 -28.31 11.79 1.66
CA THR A 58 -28.96 11.09 2.77
C THR A 58 -30.43 10.82 2.43
N THR A 59 -31.02 9.80 3.05
CA THR A 59 -32.45 9.43 2.90
C THR A 59 -33.43 10.55 3.29
N SER A 60 -32.91 11.62 3.91
CA SER A 60 -33.66 12.81 4.33
C SER A 60 -33.60 13.96 3.32
N GLY A 61 -32.95 13.79 2.16
CA GLY A 61 -32.79 14.85 1.15
C GLY A 61 -31.65 15.84 1.43
N SER A 62 -30.98 15.76 2.58
CA SER A 62 -29.80 16.58 2.89
C SER A 62 -28.52 15.98 2.30
N LEU A 63 -27.70 16.83 1.69
CA LEU A 63 -26.37 16.48 1.19
C LEU A 63 -25.38 16.39 2.37
N LYS A 64 -24.77 15.21 2.55
CA LYS A 64 -23.66 15.03 3.49
C LYS A 64 -22.34 14.94 2.73
N TYR A 65 -21.43 15.87 2.99
CA TYR A 65 -20.09 15.82 2.44
C TYR A 65 -19.19 14.92 3.30
N THR A 66 -18.45 14.01 2.65
CA THR A 66 -17.49 13.11 3.30
C THR A 66 -16.11 13.24 2.67
N LEU A 67 -15.07 13.22 3.50
CA LEU A 67 -13.68 13.18 3.03
C LEU A 67 -13.34 11.74 2.67
N THR A 68 -12.91 11.51 1.43
CA THR A 68 -12.52 10.19 0.91
C THR A 68 -11.19 10.29 0.18
N PHE A 69 -10.36 9.25 0.29
CA PHE A 69 -9.12 9.14 -0.46
C PHE A 69 -9.32 8.41 -1.78
N ARG A 70 -8.57 8.83 -2.81
CA ARG A 70 -8.48 8.16 -4.10
C ARG A 70 -7.01 7.93 -4.48
N PRO A 71 -6.55 6.66 -4.63
CA PRO A 71 -7.24 5.42 -4.26
C PRO A 71 -7.56 5.37 -2.76
N SER A 72 -8.46 4.46 -2.34
CA SER A 72 -8.76 4.32 -0.92
C SER A 72 -7.52 3.81 -0.17
N LEU A 73 -7.38 4.17 1.11
CA LEU A 73 -6.25 3.71 1.92
C LEU A 73 -6.25 2.19 2.10
N GLU A 74 -7.43 1.58 2.12
CA GLU A 74 -7.61 0.13 2.19
C GLU A 74 -7.11 -0.53 0.89
N GLU A 75 -7.57 -0.07 -0.27
CA GLU A 75 -7.11 -0.54 -1.59
C GLU A 75 -5.60 -0.38 -1.74
N LEU A 76 -5.04 0.72 -1.24
CA LEU A 76 -3.61 0.97 -1.28
C LEU A 76 -2.83 -0.04 -0.42
N THR A 77 -3.33 -0.33 0.78
CA THR A 77 -2.72 -1.30 1.70
C THR A 77 -2.75 -2.70 1.11
N GLU A 78 -3.89 -3.10 0.55
CA GLU A 78 -4.06 -4.39 -0.11
C GLU A 78 -3.12 -4.52 -1.31
N ASN A 79 -3.05 -3.51 -2.18
CA ASN A 79 -2.20 -3.55 -3.36
C ASN A 79 -0.71 -3.63 -3.01
N LEU A 80 -0.25 -2.82 -2.04
CA LEU A 80 1.15 -2.83 -1.63
C LEU A 80 1.53 -4.14 -0.92
N ASN A 81 0.66 -4.67 -0.07
CA ASN A 81 0.87 -5.97 0.56
C ASN A 81 0.84 -7.10 -0.47
N ALA A 82 -0.05 -7.06 -1.46
CA ALA A 82 -0.12 -8.05 -2.54
C ALA A 82 1.17 -8.09 -3.37
N ILE A 83 1.75 -6.92 -3.70
CA ILE A 83 3.04 -6.84 -4.40
C ILE A 83 4.15 -7.48 -3.57
N SER A 84 4.24 -7.13 -2.28
CA SER A 84 5.27 -7.62 -1.36
C SER A 84 5.16 -9.13 -1.06
N GLN A 85 3.93 -9.63 -0.91
CA GLN A 85 3.67 -10.98 -0.42
C GLN A 85 3.49 -12.00 -1.55
N ILE A 86 2.70 -11.66 -2.56
CA ILE A 86 2.17 -12.61 -3.55
C ILE A 86 2.94 -12.50 -4.86
N ASN A 87 2.93 -11.31 -5.48
CA ASN A 87 3.36 -11.15 -6.88
C ASN A 87 4.82 -11.53 -7.13
N LEU A 88 5.72 -11.18 -6.19
CA LEU A 88 7.14 -11.52 -6.29
C LEU A 88 7.39 -13.03 -6.17
N THR A 89 6.54 -13.73 -5.41
CA THR A 89 6.67 -15.19 -5.18
C THR A 89 6.05 -15.97 -6.33
N GLU A 90 4.87 -15.57 -6.79
CA GLU A 90 4.17 -16.18 -7.94
C GLU A 90 5.01 -16.08 -9.22
N SER A 91 5.76 -14.99 -9.40
CA SER A 91 6.67 -14.85 -10.55
C SER A 91 7.70 -15.99 -10.65
N ILE A 92 8.02 -16.65 -9.53
CA ILE A 92 9.02 -17.71 -9.48
C ILE A 92 8.40 -19.13 -9.48
N GLN A 93 7.09 -19.25 -9.30
CA GLN A 93 6.41 -20.56 -9.24
C GLN A 93 6.59 -21.40 -10.50
N HIS A 94 6.83 -20.74 -11.64
CA HIS A 94 6.98 -21.38 -12.94
C HIS A 94 8.37 -22.00 -13.16
N PHE A 95 9.36 -21.66 -12.33
CA PHE A 95 10.69 -22.27 -12.45
C PHE A 95 10.70 -23.66 -11.81
N THR A 96 10.88 -24.68 -12.65
CA THR A 96 11.16 -26.05 -12.22
C THR A 96 12.62 -26.20 -11.82
N ARG A 97 12.91 -27.16 -10.94
CA ARG A 97 14.29 -27.45 -10.53
C ARG A 97 15.12 -27.87 -11.74
N LEU A 98 16.36 -27.39 -11.79
CA LEU A 98 17.28 -27.76 -12.87
C LEU A 98 17.65 -29.24 -12.75
N CYS A 99 17.75 -29.71 -11.51
CA CYS A 99 17.89 -31.13 -11.21
C CYS A 99 16.76 -31.98 -11.81
N ASP A 100 15.50 -31.53 -11.78
CA ASP A 100 14.37 -32.32 -12.30
C ASP A 100 14.32 -32.34 -13.84
N LEU A 101 14.87 -31.32 -14.50
CA LEU A 101 14.90 -31.22 -15.96
C LEU A 101 16.03 -32.01 -16.60
N PHE A 102 17.20 -32.06 -15.95
CA PHE A 102 18.44 -32.54 -16.56
C PHE A 102 19.04 -33.78 -15.88
N SER A 103 18.45 -34.25 -14.78
CA SER A 103 18.89 -35.47 -14.10
C SER A 103 18.18 -36.71 -14.63
N TYR A 104 18.91 -37.82 -14.70
CA TYR A 104 18.32 -39.16 -14.89
C TYR A 104 17.68 -39.72 -13.61
N TYR A 105 17.96 -39.12 -12.45
CA TYR A 105 17.43 -39.50 -11.15
C TYR A 105 16.60 -38.36 -10.55
N SER A 106 15.45 -38.67 -9.98
CA SER A 106 14.65 -37.68 -9.23
C SER A 106 15.40 -37.27 -7.97
N PHE A 107 15.71 -35.98 -7.88
CA PHE A 107 16.17 -35.39 -6.62
C PHE A 107 14.93 -35.01 -5.81
N GLN A 108 14.79 -35.53 -4.59
CA GLN A 108 13.70 -35.12 -3.68
C GLN A 108 14.00 -33.73 -3.08
N ARG A 109 14.06 -32.70 -3.92
CA ARG A 109 14.19 -31.30 -3.48
C ARG A 109 12.87 -30.59 -3.63
N GLU A 110 12.55 -29.75 -2.64
CA GLU A 110 11.39 -28.87 -2.71
C GLU A 110 11.53 -27.90 -3.89
N PRO A 111 10.45 -27.51 -4.58
CA PRO A 111 10.50 -26.50 -5.64
C PRO A 111 11.13 -25.18 -5.17
N TYR A 112 11.73 -24.41 -6.09
CA TYR A 112 12.37 -23.13 -5.75
C TYR A 112 11.43 -22.19 -4.99
N TYR A 113 10.17 -22.09 -5.44
CA TYR A 113 9.20 -21.18 -4.83
C TYR A 113 8.93 -21.53 -3.36
N VAL A 114 8.91 -22.82 -2.97
CA VAL A 114 8.65 -23.26 -1.59
C VAL A 114 9.78 -22.83 -0.68
N VAL A 115 11.02 -23.12 -1.09
CA VAL A 115 12.22 -22.77 -0.32
C VAL A 115 12.35 -21.27 -0.13
N ILE A 116 12.09 -20.50 -1.19
CA ILE A 116 12.16 -19.04 -1.13
C ILE A 116 10.99 -18.46 -0.33
N ASN A 117 9.79 -19.04 -0.41
CA ASN A 117 8.63 -18.55 0.35
C ASN A 117 8.81 -18.75 1.86
N ASN A 118 9.43 -19.84 2.27
CA ASN A 118 9.71 -20.15 3.68
C ASN A 118 10.97 -19.44 4.21
N ASN A 119 11.60 -18.59 3.41
CA ASN A 119 12.81 -17.91 3.83
C ASN A 119 12.53 -16.86 4.92
N SER A 120 13.24 -16.97 6.05
CA SER A 120 13.05 -16.10 7.21
C SER A 120 13.43 -14.64 6.98
N MET A 121 14.43 -14.36 6.14
CA MET A 121 14.83 -12.98 5.79
C MET A 121 13.76 -12.30 4.95
N LYS A 122 13.21 -13.02 3.95
CA LYS A 122 12.07 -12.57 3.15
C LYS A 122 10.89 -12.21 4.04
N GLN A 123 10.48 -13.10 4.95
CA GLN A 123 9.34 -12.87 5.86
C GLN A 123 9.56 -11.67 6.78
N LYS A 124 10.77 -11.48 7.30
CA LYS A 124 11.12 -10.30 8.12
C LYS A 124 10.98 -9.00 7.33
N LEU A 125 11.44 -8.98 6.07
CA LEU A 125 11.29 -7.80 5.21
C LEU A 125 9.83 -7.52 4.87
N GLN A 126 9.04 -8.55 4.59
CA GLN A 126 7.60 -8.42 4.35
C GLN A 126 6.88 -7.80 5.56
N ASN A 127 7.17 -8.28 6.77
CA ASN A 127 6.61 -7.70 7.99
C ASN A 127 7.05 -6.24 8.19
N LYS A 128 8.32 -5.93 7.93
CA LYS A 128 8.82 -4.55 8.00
C LYS A 128 8.12 -3.62 7.00
N ILE A 129 7.81 -4.11 5.80
CA ILE A 129 7.03 -3.37 4.80
C ILE A 129 5.61 -3.13 5.30
N SER A 130 4.92 -4.17 5.79
CA SER A 130 3.54 -4.03 6.27
C SER A 130 3.43 -3.05 7.45
N LEU A 131 4.35 -3.13 8.42
CA LEU A 131 4.41 -2.16 9.53
C LEU A 131 4.67 -0.74 9.03
N GLY A 132 5.60 -0.56 8.09
CA GLY A 132 5.87 0.76 7.51
C GLY A 132 4.66 1.36 6.79
N ILE A 133 3.88 0.53 6.09
CA ILE A 133 2.62 0.96 5.46
C ILE A 133 1.62 1.41 6.53
N GLU A 134 1.42 0.63 7.58
CA GLU A 134 0.53 0.98 8.69
C GLU A 134 0.93 2.32 9.35
N ASP A 135 2.22 2.52 9.63
CA ASP A 135 2.74 3.77 10.18
C ASP A 135 2.47 4.96 9.25
N CYS A 136 2.71 4.81 7.94
CA CYS A 136 2.39 5.86 6.95
C CYS A 136 0.89 6.21 6.94
N LEU A 137 0.01 5.20 7.03
CA LEU A 137 -1.44 5.42 7.03
C LEU A 137 -1.90 6.15 8.30
N LEU A 138 -1.33 5.80 9.45
CA LEU A 138 -1.61 6.49 10.71
C LEU A 138 -1.20 7.96 10.65
N GLU A 139 -0.05 8.29 10.05
CA GLU A 139 0.37 9.68 9.87
C GLU A 139 -0.56 10.45 8.91
N ILE A 140 -1.01 9.82 7.82
CA ILE A 140 -2.01 10.40 6.91
C ILE A 140 -3.33 10.67 7.65
N GLN A 141 -3.80 9.73 8.47
CA GLN A 141 -5.02 9.90 9.27
C GLN A 141 -4.88 11.03 10.29
N LYS A 142 -3.77 11.08 11.05
CA LYS A 142 -3.47 12.17 11.98
C LYS A 142 -3.43 13.53 11.28
N TYR A 143 -2.91 13.59 10.06
CA TYR A 143 -2.87 14.82 9.28
C TYR A 143 -4.28 15.34 8.96
N ILE A 144 -5.22 14.47 8.56
CA ILE A 144 -6.62 14.84 8.36
C ILE A 144 -7.23 15.32 9.68
N GLU A 145 -7.03 14.55 10.74
CA GLU A 145 -7.66 14.83 12.02
C GLU A 145 -7.26 16.19 12.59
N ASN A 146 -5.97 16.50 12.50
CA ASN A 146 -5.43 17.72 13.07
C ASN A 146 -5.67 18.95 12.19
N ASN A 147 -5.77 18.80 10.86
CA ASN A 147 -5.84 19.94 9.94
C ASN A 147 -7.21 20.09 9.28
N TRP A 148 -7.78 19.02 8.74
CA TRP A 148 -9.03 19.08 7.95
C TRP A 148 -10.29 19.05 8.81
N PHE A 149 -10.32 18.30 9.92
CA PHE A 149 -11.48 18.30 10.82
C PHE A 149 -11.68 19.64 11.55
N ARG A 150 -10.65 20.49 11.66
CA ARG A 150 -10.82 21.86 12.18
C ARG A 150 -11.75 22.71 11.30
N PHE A 151 -11.74 22.46 10.00
CA PHE A 151 -12.56 23.16 9.03
C PHE A 151 -13.86 22.41 8.71
N ARG A 152 -14.25 21.43 9.54
CA ARG A 152 -15.45 20.61 9.34
C ARG A 152 -16.71 21.42 9.13
N GLN A 153 -16.84 22.55 9.83
CA GLN A 153 -17.97 23.46 9.67
C GLN A 153 -18.08 24.08 8.27
N LEU A 154 -16.99 24.17 7.50
CA LEU A 154 -17.03 24.74 6.15
C LEU A 154 -17.59 23.77 5.11
N TRP A 155 -17.37 22.46 5.32
CA TRP A 155 -17.68 21.43 4.34
C TRP A 155 -18.79 20.48 4.78
N GLU A 156 -19.07 20.28 6.07
CA GLU A 156 -20.15 19.40 6.53
C GLU A 156 -21.54 20.06 6.47
N VAL A 157 -21.59 21.39 6.49
CA VAL A 157 -22.85 22.13 6.51
C VAL A 157 -23.60 21.96 5.19
N ASP A 158 -24.88 21.58 5.31
CA ASP A 158 -25.83 21.61 4.20
C ASP A 158 -26.11 23.07 3.84
N LYS A 159 -25.41 23.55 2.80
CA LYS A 159 -25.47 24.93 2.34
C LYS A 159 -26.90 25.31 1.92
N GLU A 160 -27.68 24.40 1.35
CA GLU A 160 -29.05 24.71 0.92
C GLU A 160 -30.01 24.87 2.10
N SER A 161 -29.89 24.00 3.10
CA SER A 161 -30.63 24.15 4.36
C SER A 161 -30.27 25.46 5.07
N PHE A 162 -28.99 25.86 5.04
CA PHE A 162 -28.57 27.13 5.62
C PHE A 162 -29.13 28.34 4.85
N ILE A 163 -29.09 28.31 3.52
CA ILE A 163 -29.62 29.39 2.66
C ILE A 163 -31.13 29.54 2.85
N THR A 164 -31.89 28.44 2.87
CA THR A 164 -33.35 28.48 3.05
C THR A 164 -33.77 29.04 4.42
N VAL A 165 -33.01 28.76 5.48
CA VAL A 165 -33.24 29.40 6.79
C VAL A 165 -32.97 30.90 6.72
N TYR A 166 -31.86 31.34 6.11
CA TYR A 166 -31.54 32.77 5.94
C TYR A 166 -32.60 33.52 5.12
N GLU A 167 -33.12 32.91 4.05
CA GLU A 167 -34.22 33.47 3.25
C GLU A 167 -35.51 33.61 4.08
N SER A 168 -35.77 32.69 5.00
CA SER A 168 -36.96 32.72 5.86
C SER A 168 -36.87 33.73 7.00
N GLU A 169 -35.66 33.99 7.52
CA GLU A 169 -35.42 34.90 8.65
C GLU A 169 -35.42 36.39 8.26
N ASN A 170 -35.34 36.73 6.97
CA ASN A 170 -35.33 38.13 6.48
C ASN A 170 -34.31 39.01 7.23
N THR A 171 -33.09 38.49 7.40
CA THR A 171 -32.03 39.12 8.20
C THR A 171 -31.69 40.51 7.68
N ASP A 172 -31.62 41.50 8.57
CA ASP A 172 -31.21 42.87 8.22
C ASP A 172 -29.77 42.90 7.69
N LEU A 173 -29.45 43.91 6.87
CA LEU A 173 -28.19 44.05 6.15
C LEU A 173 -26.98 44.08 7.10
N GLN A 174 -27.12 44.64 8.30
CA GLN A 174 -26.08 44.59 9.34
C GLN A 174 -25.82 43.18 9.87
N GLY A 175 -26.86 42.35 9.98
CA GLY A 175 -26.70 40.94 10.37
C GLY A 175 -25.98 40.14 9.29
N LEU A 176 -26.34 40.37 8.02
CA LEU A 176 -25.65 39.80 6.87
C LEU A 176 -24.17 40.19 6.82
N GLU A 177 -23.83 41.47 6.99
CA GLU A 177 -22.44 41.93 7.01
C GLU A 177 -21.64 41.32 8.16
N ALA A 178 -22.25 41.16 9.35
CA ALA A 178 -21.60 40.54 10.50
C ALA A 178 -21.31 39.04 10.28
N ASP A 179 -22.20 38.32 9.61
CA ASP A 179 -22.02 36.89 9.32
C ASP A 179 -21.03 36.65 8.17
N ILE A 180 -20.98 37.53 7.15
CA ILE A 180 -19.97 37.47 6.07
C ILE A 180 -18.56 37.74 6.60
N ALA A 181 -18.43 38.59 7.62
CA ALA A 181 -17.14 38.94 8.22
C ALA A 181 -16.56 37.84 9.14
N ARG A 182 -17.33 36.79 9.43
CA ARG A 182 -16.98 35.72 10.37
C ARG A 182 -16.35 34.51 9.69
#